data_AF-A0A3D4UPN4-F1
#
_entry.id   AF-A0A3D4UPN4-F1
#
_cell.length_a   1.000
_cell.length_b   1.000
_cell.length_c   1.000
_cell.angle_alpha   90.00
_cell.angle_beta   90.00
_cell.angle_gamma   90.00
#
_symmetry.space_group_name_H-M   'P 1'
#
loop_
_entity.id
_entity.type
_entity.pdbx_description
1 polymer ?
#
loop_
_entity_poly.entity_id
_entity_poly.type
_entity_poly.pdbx_seq_one_letter_code
_entity_poly.pdbx_strand_id
1 'polypeptide(L)'
;RVQPDLIAIEGMFAHKDHPGTVVKMAHARGVILLVARRNGVEVCELKPAEVKKAATGSGRATKGQMQESVQAMFALPELPKPADLADALAIAACALRRHQIESMTS
;
A
#
# COMPACT_ATOMS: atom_id res chain seq x y z
N ARG A 1 -19.72 -5.76 -2.01
CA ARG A 1 -18.69 -4.92 -2.68
C ARG A 1 -18.47 -3.69 -1.81
N VAL A 2 -17.22 -3.21 -1.70
CA VAL A 2 -16.89 -1.98 -0.97
C VAL A 2 -16.96 -0.77 -1.92
N GLN A 3 -17.18 0.42 -1.36
CA GLN A 3 -17.13 1.72 -2.04
C GLN A 3 -16.09 2.58 -1.31
N PRO A 4 -14.81 2.55 -1.70
CA PRO A 4 -13.77 3.28 -1.01
C PRO A 4 -13.75 4.76 -1.42
N ASP A 5 -13.57 5.65 -0.45
CA ASP A 5 -13.36 7.09 -0.70
C ASP A 5 -11.90 7.41 -1.08
N LEU A 6 -10.98 6.50 -0.74
CA LEU A 6 -9.55 6.63 -0.98
C LEU A 6 -8.97 5.30 -1.50
N ILE A 7 -8.14 5.37 -2.54
CA ILE A 7 -7.33 4.25 -3.03
C ILE A 7 -5.87 4.51 -2.70
N ALA A 8 -5.27 3.60 -1.93
CA ALA A 8 -3.85 3.62 -1.65
C ALA A 8 -3.09 2.74 -2.64
N ILE A 9 -2.03 3.27 -3.25
CA ILE A 9 -1.15 2.52 -4.15
C ILE A 9 0.31 2.63 -3.72
N GLU A 10 1.05 1.54 -3.87
CA GLU A 10 2.50 1.58 -3.70
C GLU A 10 3.17 2.25 -4.90
N GLY A 11 4.19 3.04 -4.62
CA GLY A 11 5.03 3.69 -5.60
C GLY A 11 5.80 2.68 -6.46
N MET A 12 5.89 2.95 -7.76
CA MET A 12 6.64 2.09 -8.67
C MET A 12 8.15 2.32 -8.56
N PHE A 13 8.91 1.24 -8.47
CA PHE A 13 10.38 1.27 -8.54
C PHE A 13 10.85 0.47 -9.76
N ALA A 14 11.65 1.12 -10.60
CA ALA A 14 12.27 0.45 -11.74
C ALA A 14 13.48 -0.36 -11.26
N HIS A 15 13.37 -1.69 -11.28
CA HIS A 15 14.53 -2.55 -11.09
C HIS A 15 15.20 -2.76 -12.45
N LYS A 16 16.48 -2.36 -12.55
CA LYS A 16 17.25 -2.38 -13.82
C LYS A 16 17.29 -3.78 -14.45
N ASP A 17 17.32 -4.80 -13.60
CA ASP A 17 17.41 -6.21 -14.02
C ASP A 17 16.07 -6.84 -14.40
N HIS A 18 14.93 -6.15 -14.18
CA HIS A 18 13.59 -6.70 -14.41
C HIS A 18 12.65 -5.76 -15.20
N PRO A 19 13.06 -5.28 -16.40
CA PRO A 19 12.29 -4.31 -17.17
C PRO A 19 10.91 -4.83 -17.59
N GLY A 20 10.78 -6.12 -17.94
CA GLY A 20 9.50 -6.71 -18.32
C GLY A 20 8.46 -6.72 -17.19
N THR A 21 8.91 -6.91 -15.95
CA THR A 21 8.04 -6.82 -14.76
C THR A 21 7.57 -5.39 -14.55
N VAL A 22 8.46 -4.41 -14.70
CA VAL A 22 8.12 -2.98 -14.57
C VAL A 22 7.06 -2.57 -15.59
N VAL A 23 7.18 -2.99 -16.86
CA VAL A 23 6.19 -2.67 -17.90
C VAL A 23 4.82 -3.28 -17.58
N LYS A 24 4.77 -4.54 -17.14
CA LYS A 24 3.49 -5.18 -16.74
C LYS A 24 2.83 -4.46 -15.58
N MET A 25 3.61 -4.08 -14.56
CA MET A 25 3.10 -3.29 -13.44
C MET A 25 2.63 -1.90 -13.87
N ALA A 26 3.33 -1.24 -14.80
CA ALA A 26 2.94 0.05 -15.34
C ALA A 26 1.56 -0.01 -16.03
N HIS A 27 1.31 -1.04 -16.85
CA HIS A 27 0.01 -1.23 -17.49
C HIS A 27 -1.11 -1.42 -16.47
N ALA A 28 -0.90 -2.29 -15.47
CA ALA A 28 -1.88 -2.52 -14.41
C ALA A 28 -2.18 -1.23 -13.62
N ARG A 29 -1.14 -0.49 -13.24
CA ARG A 29 -1.27 0.79 -12.54
C ARG A 29 -2.02 1.82 -13.39
N GLY A 30 -1.75 1.91 -14.69
CA GLY A 30 -2.46 2.82 -15.59
C GLY A 30 -3.98 2.59 -15.57
N VAL A 31 -4.41 1.33 -15.58
CA VAL A 31 -5.84 0.98 -15.48
C VAL A 31 -6.41 1.38 -14.12
N ILE A 32 -5.70 1.11 -13.02
CA ILE A 32 -6.13 1.47 -11.65
C ILE A 32 -6.33 2.98 -11.54
N LEU A 33 -5.35 3.78 -11.99
CA LEU A 33 -5.42 5.24 -11.94
C LEU A 33 -6.56 5.79 -12.81
N LEU A 34 -6.76 5.24 -14.00
CA LEU A 34 -7.86 5.64 -14.88
C LEU A 34 -9.22 5.35 -14.23
N VAL A 35 -9.40 4.17 -13.63
CA VAL A 35 -10.64 3.78 -12.96
C VAL A 35 -10.90 4.66 -11.74
N ALA A 36 -9.89 4.92 -10.91
CA ALA A 36 -10.02 5.81 -9.75
C ALA A 36 -10.49 7.20 -10.19
N ARG A 37 -9.84 7.78 -11.22
CA ARG A 37 -10.19 9.11 -11.74
C ARG A 37 -11.60 9.16 -12.30
N ARG A 38 -12.05 8.14 -13.03
CA ARG A 38 -13.41 8.06 -13.60
C ARG A 38 -14.50 7.95 -12.54
N ASN A 39 -14.17 7.44 -11.36
CA ASN A 39 -15.11 7.32 -10.24
C ASN A 39 -14.95 8.45 -9.21
N GLY A 40 -14.07 9.43 -9.46
CA GLY A 40 -13.84 10.54 -8.53
C GLY A 40 -13.18 10.11 -7.20
N VAL A 41 -12.53 8.95 -7.16
CA VAL A 41 -11.87 8.44 -5.95
C VAL A 41 -10.46 8.98 -5.87
N GLU A 42 -10.10 9.52 -4.71
CA GLU A 42 -8.75 10.02 -4.45
C GLU A 42 -7.73 8.89 -4.47
N VAL A 43 -6.52 9.17 -4.95
CA VAL A 43 -5.41 8.21 -4.97
C VAL A 43 -4.26 8.72 -4.11
N CYS A 44 -3.91 7.96 -3.07
CA CYS A 44 -2.74 8.20 -2.23
C CYS A 44 -1.59 7.29 -2.66
N GLU A 45 -0.46 7.88 -3.04
CA GLU A 45 0.76 7.13 -3.37
C GLU A 45 1.73 7.10 -2.19
N LEU A 46 2.23 5.90 -1.88
CA LEU A 46 3.13 5.64 -0.76
C LEU A 46 4.43 4.98 -1.23
N LYS A 47 5.57 5.40 -0.67
CA LYS A 47 6.85 4.73 -0.91
C LYS A 47 6.91 3.43 -0.08
N PRO A 48 7.40 2.30 -0.63
CA PRO A 48 7.55 1.03 0.09
C PRO A 48 8.28 1.19 1.43
N ALA A 49 9.40 1.93 1.43
CA ALA A 49 10.18 2.16 2.63
C ALA A 49 9.42 2.98 3.69
N GLU A 50 8.51 3.86 3.26
CA GLU A 50 7.66 4.61 4.17
C GLU A 50 6.59 3.73 4.80
N VAL A 51 5.90 2.92 3.99
CA VAL A 51 4.91 1.94 4.50
C VAL A 51 5.57 1.00 5.51
N LYS A 52 6.73 0.45 5.17
CA LYS A 52 7.51 -0.41 6.06
C LYS A 52 7.87 0.30 7.36
N LYS A 53 8.36 1.55 7.28
CA LYS A 53 8.69 2.34 8.47
C LYS A 53 7.45 2.60 9.33
N ALA A 54 6.31 2.93 8.72
CA ALA A 54 5.07 3.22 9.44
C ALA A 54 4.48 1.98 10.13
N ALA A 55 4.54 0.81 9.48
CA ALA A 55 3.97 -0.41 10.01
C ALA A 55 4.90 -1.16 10.99
N THR A 56 6.20 -1.17 10.72
CA THR A 56 7.17 -2.03 11.43
C THR A 56 8.22 -1.26 12.24
N GLY A 57 8.26 0.08 12.12
CA GLY A 57 9.31 0.93 12.66
C GLY A 57 10.60 0.98 11.83
N SER A 58 10.76 0.11 10.83
CA SER A 58 11.96 0.05 9.97
C SER A 58 11.62 0.04 8.49
N GLY A 59 12.19 0.96 7.72
CA GLY A 59 12.05 0.99 6.26
C GLY A 59 12.70 -0.20 5.54
N ARG A 60 13.49 -1.02 6.26
CA ARG A 60 14.19 -2.21 5.72
C ARG A 60 13.59 -3.53 6.20
N ALA A 61 12.40 -3.51 6.79
CA ALA A 61 11.76 -4.72 7.29
C ALA A 61 11.56 -5.79 6.21
N THR A 62 11.71 -7.04 6.63
CA THR A 62 11.48 -8.24 5.80
C THR A 62 9.98 -8.48 5.61
N LYS A 63 9.62 -9.36 4.65
CA LYS A 63 8.21 -9.75 4.45
C LYS A 63 7.59 -10.37 5.70
N GLY A 64 8.33 -11.23 6.42
CA GLY A 64 7.87 -11.83 7.67
C GLY A 64 7.59 -10.80 8.76
N GLN A 65 8.51 -9.84 8.95
CA GLN A 65 8.33 -8.74 9.91
C GLN A 65 7.11 -7.88 9.57
N MET A 66 6.82 -7.66 8.29
CA MET A 66 5.60 -6.97 7.87
C MET A 66 4.35 -7.78 8.26
N GLN A 67 4.32 -9.09 7.98
CA GLN A 67 3.18 -9.95 8.32
C GLN A 67 2.90 -9.97 9.83
N GLU A 68 3.94 -10.11 10.65
CA GLU A 68 3.84 -10.05 12.12
C GLU A 68 3.33 -8.69 12.60
N SER A 69 3.86 -7.60 12.04
CA SER A 69 3.45 -6.24 12.39
C SER A 69 1.98 -5.98 12.04
N VAL A 70 1.54 -6.45 10.87
CA VAL A 70 0.14 -6.34 10.42
C VAL A 70 -0.78 -7.23 11.25
N GLN A 71 -0.36 -8.46 11.57
CA GLN A 71 -1.11 -9.34 12.47
C GLN A 71 -1.38 -8.65 13.81
N ALA A 72 -0.34 -8.06 14.42
CA ALA A 72 -0.46 -7.31 15.65
C ALA A 72 -1.33 -6.05 15.50
N MET A 73 -1.13 -5.27 14.43
CA MET A 73 -1.86 -4.02 14.16
C MET A 73 -3.37 -4.23 14.04
N PHE A 74 -3.80 -5.34 13.43
CA PHE A 74 -5.22 -5.64 13.20
C PHE A 74 -5.77 -6.75 14.11
N ALA A 75 -5.00 -7.18 15.12
CA ALA A 75 -5.36 -8.28 16.02
C ALA A 75 -5.84 -9.54 15.27
N LEU A 76 -5.16 -9.90 14.17
CA LEU A 76 -5.53 -11.05 13.37
C LEU A 76 -5.20 -12.36 14.11
N PRO A 77 -6.09 -13.37 14.07
CA PRO A 77 -5.89 -14.63 14.78
C PRO A 77 -4.70 -15.43 14.24
N GLU A 78 -4.33 -15.21 12.99
CA GLU A 78 -3.23 -15.89 12.29
C GLU A 78 -2.44 -14.89 11.44
N LEU A 79 -1.23 -15.28 11.05
CA LEU A 79 -0.42 -14.51 10.11
C LEU A 79 -1.17 -14.34 8.78
N PRO A 80 -1.30 -13.10 8.26
CA PRO A 80 -2.00 -12.84 7.01
C PRO A 80 -1.32 -13.58 5.84
N LYS A 81 -2.12 -14.36 5.11
CA LYS A 81 -1.69 -15.12 3.92
C LYS A 81 -2.62 -14.77 2.74
N PRO A 82 -2.08 -14.59 1.51
CA PRO A 82 -0.65 -14.61 1.15
C PRO A 82 0.11 -13.41 1.74
N ALA A 83 1.44 -13.42 1.69
CA ALA A 83 2.26 -12.34 2.25
C ALA A 83 1.88 -10.95 1.70
N ASP A 84 1.47 -10.89 0.43
CA ASP A 84 1.06 -9.64 -0.22
C ASP A 84 -0.25 -9.04 0.38
N LEU A 85 -1.04 -9.84 1.12
CA LEU A 85 -2.17 -9.33 1.91
C LEU A 85 -1.68 -8.41 3.02
N ALA A 86 -0.56 -8.75 3.68
CA ALA A 86 0.01 -7.92 4.72
C ALA A 86 0.48 -6.57 4.16
N ASP A 87 1.16 -6.60 3.01
CA ASP A 87 1.60 -5.39 2.32
C ASP A 87 0.40 -4.51 1.95
N ALA A 88 -0.67 -5.09 1.40
CA ALA A 88 -1.90 -4.35 1.06
C ALA A 88 -2.58 -3.72 2.29
N LEU A 89 -2.70 -4.44 3.41
CA LEU A 89 -3.25 -3.92 4.66
C LEU A 89 -2.38 -2.80 5.24
N ALA A 90 -1.06 -2.95 5.22
CA ALA A 90 -0.12 -1.94 5.69
C ALA A 90 -0.19 -0.66 4.83
N ILE A 91 -0.28 -0.79 3.50
CA ILE A 91 -0.46 0.32 2.57
C ILE A 91 -1.76 1.07 2.89
N ALA A 92 -2.87 0.36 3.06
CA ALA A 92 -4.16 0.96 3.39
C ALA A 92 -4.15 1.69 4.74
N ALA A 93 -3.58 1.08 5.78
CA ALA A 93 -3.45 1.70 7.11
C ALA A 93 -2.57 2.96 7.08
N CYS A 94 -1.46 2.91 6.34
CA CYS A 94 -0.56 4.04 6.19
C CYS A 94 -1.23 5.21 5.47
N ALA A 95 -1.97 4.94 4.38
CA ALA A 95 -2.71 5.96 3.65
C ALA A 95 -3.83 6.58 4.49
N LEU A 96 -4.60 5.75 5.22
CA LEU A 96 -5.67 6.24 6.10
C LEU A 96 -5.12 7.20 7.16
N ARG A 97 -3.99 6.83 7.79
CA ARG A 97 -3.34 7.70 8.79
C ARG A 97 -2.87 9.02 8.18
N ARG A 98 -2.29 9.00 6.98
CA ARG A 98 -1.87 10.23 6.29
C ARG A 98 -3.07 11.12 5.98
N HIS A 99 -4.11 10.56 5.38
CA HIS A 99 -5.32 11.28 5.01
C HIS A 99 -6.00 11.93 6.23
N GLN A 100 -6.04 11.23 7.37
CA GLN A 100 -6.53 11.80 8.63
C GLN A 100 -5.71 13.02 9.08
N ILE A 101 -4.38 12.95 9.03
CA ILE A 101 -3.51 14.07 9.40
C ILE A 101 -3.75 15.27 8.47
N GLU A 102 -3.80 15.05 7.16
CA GLU A 102 -4.04 16.10 6.16
C GLU A 102 -5.40 16.78 6.33
N SER A 103 -6.44 16.00 6.67
CA SER A 103 -7.79 16.50 6.96
C SER A 103 -7.90 17.30 8.25
N MET A 104 -6.98 17.09 9.21
CA MET A 104 -6.95 17.85 10.48
C MET A 104 -6.15 19.15 10.36
N THR A 105 -5.25 19.24 9.37
CA THR A 105 -4.42 20.42 9.13
C THR A 105 -5.01 21.40 8.12
N SER A 106 -6.13 21.03 7.47
CA SER A 106 -6.84 21.83 6.47
C SER A 106 -8.14 22.39 7.06
#